data_AF-A0A0A9DMA3-F1
#
_entry.id   AF-A0A0A9DMA3-F1
#
_cell.length_a   1.000
_cell.length_b   1.000
_cell.length_c   1.000
_cell.angle_alpha   90.00
_cell.angle_beta   90.00
_cell.angle_gamma   90.00
#
_symmetry.space_group_name_H-M   'P 1'
#
loop_
_entity.id
_entity.type
_entity.pdbx_description
1 polymer ?
#
loop_
_entity_poly.entity_id
_entity_poly.type
_entity_poly.pdbx_seq_one_letter_code
_entity_poly.pdbx_strand_id
1 'polypeptide(L)'
;MQHAVFCLCPLGWAPWSPRLVEAVVFGCIPVIIADDIVLPFADAIPWEEIGVFVDEEDVPKLDTILTSIPIEDILRKQRLLANPSMKKAMLFPQPAQPRDAFHQILNGLARKLPHSQSVYLQPGEKRLNWTAGPIGDLKPW
;
A
#
# COMPACT_ATOMS: atom_id res chain seq x y z
N MET A 1 2.88 -11.87 -13.36
CA MET A 1 3.22 -11.89 -11.92
C MET A 1 2.60 -13.07 -11.15
N GLN A 2 1.42 -13.60 -11.52
CA GLN A 2 0.66 -14.57 -10.70
C GLN A 2 1.35 -15.88 -10.29
N HIS A 3 2.48 -16.25 -10.91
CA HIS A 3 3.25 -17.46 -10.56
C HIS A 3 4.62 -17.16 -9.95
N ALA A 4 5.01 -15.89 -9.86
CA ALA A 4 6.30 -15.50 -9.31
C ALA A 4 6.21 -15.38 -7.78
N VAL A 5 7.25 -15.84 -7.08
CA VAL A 5 7.39 -15.63 -5.63
C VAL A 5 7.74 -14.17 -5.35
N PHE A 6 8.74 -13.64 -6.08
CA PHE A 6 9.26 -12.29 -5.95
C PHE A 6 8.99 -11.47 -7.21
N CYS A 7 8.62 -10.19 -7.05
CA CYS A 7 8.38 -9.25 -8.13
C CYS A 7 9.26 -8.01 -7.94
N LEU A 8 10.18 -7.80 -8.87
CA LEU A 8 11.10 -6.67 -8.82
C LEU A 8 10.35 -5.35 -9.05
N CYS A 9 10.50 -4.44 -8.10
CA CYS A 9 9.88 -3.13 -8.06
C CYS A 9 10.98 -2.04 -8.01
N PRO A 10 11.77 -1.85 -9.09
CA PRO A 10 12.72 -0.74 -9.10
C PRO A 10 12.01 0.62 -9.03
N LEU A 11 12.72 1.71 -8.74
CA LEU A 11 12.14 3.06 -8.76
C LEU A 11 11.59 3.40 -10.16
N GLY A 12 12.43 3.23 -11.19
CA GLY A 12 12.11 3.64 -12.55
C GLY A 12 12.30 5.15 -12.76
N TRP A 13 11.55 5.74 -13.69
CA TRP A 13 11.70 7.17 -14.06
C TRP A 13 10.93 8.14 -13.15
N ALA A 14 9.88 7.66 -12.48
CA ALA A 14 8.99 8.49 -11.69
C ALA A 14 9.26 8.30 -10.18
N PRO A 15 8.90 9.26 -9.31
CA PRO A 15 9.02 9.12 -7.86
C PRO A 15 7.99 8.14 -7.25
N TRP A 16 7.42 7.26 -8.08
CA TRP A 16 6.45 6.23 -7.73
C TRP A 16 6.56 5.09 -8.74
N SER A 17 6.16 3.88 -8.34
CA SER A 17 6.27 2.68 -9.16
C SER A 17 4.95 1.91 -9.21
N PRO A 18 4.31 1.73 -10.39
CA PRO A 18 3.09 0.93 -10.50
C PRO A 18 3.34 -0.55 -10.13
N ARG A 19 4.59 -1.01 -10.23
CA ARG A 19 5.01 -2.38 -9.91
C ARG A 19 4.72 -2.75 -8.46
N LEU A 20 4.78 -1.77 -7.54
CA LEU A 20 4.41 -1.97 -6.13
C LEU A 20 2.93 -2.35 -5.98
N VAL A 21 2.05 -1.64 -6.70
CA VAL A 21 0.60 -1.89 -6.69
C VAL A 21 0.31 -3.25 -7.33
N GLU A 22 0.92 -3.53 -8.48
CA GLU A 22 0.75 -4.80 -9.19
C GLU A 22 1.21 -6.00 -8.35
N ALA A 23 2.39 -5.91 -7.73
CA ALA A 23 2.93 -6.95 -6.87
C ALA A 23 1.95 -7.31 -5.73
N VAL A 24 1.43 -6.31 -5.03
CA VAL A 24 0.44 -6.51 -3.96
C VAL A 24 -0.87 -7.09 -4.50
N VAL A 25 -1.39 -6.57 -5.61
CA VAL A 25 -2.67 -7.02 -6.20
C VAL A 25 -2.58 -8.48 -6.69
N PHE A 26 -1.41 -8.90 -7.18
CA PHE A 26 -1.18 -10.27 -7.65
C PHE A 26 -0.62 -11.21 -6.59
N GLY A 27 -0.41 -10.75 -5.35
CA GLY A 27 0.08 -11.57 -4.25
C GLY A 27 1.57 -11.96 -4.37
N CYS A 28 2.34 -11.20 -5.15
CA CYS A 28 3.76 -11.41 -5.37
C CYS A 28 4.57 -10.57 -4.38
N ILE A 29 5.62 -11.13 -3.77
CA ILE A 29 6.44 -10.41 -2.78
C ILE A 29 7.16 -9.26 -3.49
N PRO A 30 6.86 -7.99 -3.16
CA PRO A 30 7.52 -6.86 -3.79
C PRO A 30 8.98 -6.79 -3.32
N VAL A 31 9.90 -6.80 -4.28
CA VAL A 31 11.32 -6.52 -4.04
C VAL A 31 11.58 -5.07 -4.42
N ILE A 32 11.66 -4.21 -3.43
CA ILE A 32 11.68 -2.76 -3.56
C ILE A 32 13.15 -2.35 -3.71
N ILE A 33 13.48 -1.86 -4.91
CA ILE A 33 14.83 -1.42 -5.29
C ILE A 33 14.74 0.07 -5.57
N ALA A 34 14.68 0.87 -4.50
CA ALA A 34 14.43 2.30 -4.56
C ALA A 34 14.67 2.98 -3.20
N ASP A 35 15.86 3.52 -2.99
CA ASP A 35 16.33 3.97 -1.67
C ASP A 35 15.44 5.08 -1.06
N ASP A 36 15.00 6.04 -1.87
CA ASP A 36 14.24 7.22 -1.40
C ASP A 36 12.75 7.20 -1.78
N ILE A 37 12.19 6.02 -2.12
CA ILE A 37 10.79 5.96 -2.56
C ILE A 37 9.81 6.21 -1.43
N VAL A 38 8.79 7.03 -1.70
CA VAL A 38 7.61 7.11 -0.84
C VAL A 38 6.62 6.00 -1.23
N LEU A 39 6.43 5.04 -0.33
CA LEU A 39 5.57 3.90 -0.58
C LEU A 39 4.08 4.29 -0.58
N PRO A 40 3.27 3.74 -1.49
CA PRO A 40 1.86 4.06 -1.55
C PRO A 40 1.14 3.49 -0.33
N PHE A 41 0.29 4.33 0.27
CA PHE A 41 -0.58 3.97 1.39
C PHE A 41 0.17 3.30 2.56
N ALA A 42 1.35 3.81 2.92
CA ALA A 42 2.21 3.23 3.96
C ALA A 42 1.53 3.03 5.33
N ASP A 43 0.46 3.77 5.64
CA ASP A 43 -0.33 3.58 6.86
C ASP A 43 -1.32 2.41 6.79
N ALA A 44 -1.68 1.97 5.58
CA ALA A 44 -2.67 0.92 5.34
C ALA A 44 -2.03 -0.39 4.88
N ILE A 45 -0.81 -0.33 4.34
CA ILE A 45 -0.08 -1.45 3.77
C ILE A 45 1.21 -1.64 4.58
N PRO A 46 1.38 -2.79 5.25
CA PRO A 46 2.53 -3.04 6.10
C PRO A 46 3.73 -3.47 5.25
N TRP A 47 4.33 -2.53 4.51
CA TRP A 47 5.41 -2.79 3.54
C TRP A 47 6.59 -3.57 4.12
N GLU A 48 7.01 -3.24 5.35
CA GLU A 48 8.06 -3.98 6.09
C GLU A 48 7.73 -5.46 6.27
N GLU A 49 6.45 -5.78 6.47
CA GLU A 49 6.03 -7.14 6.71
C GLU A 49 5.94 -7.95 5.43
N ILE A 50 5.57 -7.32 4.30
CA ILE A 50 5.25 -7.99 3.03
C ILE A 50 6.36 -7.91 1.97
N GLY A 51 7.23 -6.91 2.04
CA GLY A 51 8.24 -6.61 1.02
C GLY A 51 9.64 -7.10 1.39
N VAL A 52 10.54 -6.98 0.42
CA VAL A 52 11.99 -7.13 0.58
C VAL A 52 12.60 -5.83 0.09
N PHE A 53 13.35 -5.13 0.94
CA PHE A 53 14.04 -3.90 0.56
C PHE A 53 15.47 -4.24 0.17
N VAL A 54 15.90 -3.72 -0.98
CA VAL A 54 17.23 -3.93 -1.53
C VAL A 54 17.75 -2.58 -1.99
N ASP A 55 18.88 -2.16 -1.46
CA ASP A 55 19.52 -0.91 -1.85
C ASP A 55 19.90 -0.96 -3.34
N GLU A 56 19.83 0.17 -4.04
CA GLU A 56 20.13 0.22 -5.48
C GLU A 56 21.55 -0.28 -5.80
N GLU A 57 22.51 -0.06 -4.90
CA GLU A 57 23.89 -0.55 -5.01
C GLU A 57 24.04 -2.07 -4.89
N ASP A 58 23.06 -2.74 -4.26
CA ASP A 58 23.07 -4.18 -3.99
C ASP A 58 22.36 -5.02 -5.06
N VAL A 59 21.84 -4.39 -6.11
CA VAL A 59 21.25 -5.07 -7.28
C VAL A 59 22.15 -6.17 -7.86
N PRO A 60 23.49 -6.03 -7.95
CA PRO A 60 24.36 -7.13 -8.39
C PRO A 60 24.33 -8.39 -7.51
N LYS A 61 23.86 -8.28 -6.26
CA LYS A 61 23.76 -9.37 -5.27
C LYS A 61 22.33 -9.93 -5.13
N LEU A 62 21.41 -9.51 -6.00
CA LEU A 62 19.98 -9.78 -5.87
C LEU A 62 19.65 -11.28 -5.79
N ASP A 63 20.35 -12.11 -6.54
CA ASP A 63 20.20 -13.57 -6.49
C ASP A 63 20.54 -14.12 -5.10
N THR A 64 21.65 -13.66 -4.52
CA THR A 64 22.14 -14.06 -3.21
C THR A 64 21.18 -13.59 -2.12
N ILE A 65 20.70 -12.35 -2.21
CA ILE A 65 19.73 -11.79 -1.27
C ILE A 65 18.44 -12.61 -1.30
N LEU A 66 17.82 -12.78 -2.47
CA LEU A 66 16.52 -13.44 -2.59
C LEU A 66 16.58 -14.94 -2.25
N THR A 67 17.68 -15.63 -2.56
CA THR A 67 17.86 -17.05 -2.22
C THR A 67 18.22 -17.29 -0.75
N SER A 68 18.73 -16.27 -0.05
CA SER A 68 19.01 -16.33 1.39
C SER A 68 17.76 -16.24 2.26
N ILE A 69 16.62 -15.78 1.72
CA ILE A 69 15.39 -15.59 2.48
C ILE A 69 14.80 -16.96 2.87
N PRO A 70 14.57 -17.22 4.17
CA PRO A 70 13.99 -18.48 4.63
C PRO A 70 12.59 -18.72 4.05
N ILE A 71 12.26 -19.98 3.77
CA ILE A 71 10.98 -20.36 3.16
C ILE A 71 9.79 -20.00 4.07
N GLU A 72 9.97 -20.08 5.39
CA GLU A 72 8.98 -19.68 6.40
C GLU A 72 8.61 -18.19 6.29
N ASP A 73 9.58 -17.33 5.98
CA ASP A 73 9.35 -15.90 5.78
C ASP A 73 8.65 -15.62 4.46
N ILE A 74 9.03 -16.33 3.40
CA ILE A 74 8.32 -16.27 2.10
C ILE A 74 6.85 -16.64 2.29
N LEU A 75 6.56 -17.76 2.96
CA LEU A 75 5.20 -18.22 3.22
C LEU A 75 4.44 -17.27 4.15
N ARG A 76 5.10 -16.63 5.10
CA ARG A 76 4.50 -15.58 5.95
C ARG A 76 4.10 -14.36 5.11
N LYS A 77 5.00 -13.85 4.27
CA LYS A 77 4.75 -12.71 3.36
C LYS A 77 3.61 -13.00 2.38
N GLN A 78 3.61 -14.18 1.75
CA GLN A 78 2.53 -14.61 0.84
C GLN A 78 1.18 -14.72 1.55
N ARG A 79 1.13 -15.23 2.79
CA ARG A 79 -0.11 -15.28 3.58
C ARG A 79 -0.66 -13.88 3.89
N LEU A 80 0.20 -12.92 4.20
CA LEU A 80 -0.22 -11.53 4.40
C LEU A 80 -0.74 -10.91 3.10
N LEU A 81 -0.02 -11.10 2.00
CA LEU A 81 -0.40 -10.63 0.66
C LEU A 81 -1.73 -11.24 0.16
N ALA A 82 -2.01 -12.50 0.52
CA ALA A 82 -3.25 -13.18 0.17
C ALA A 82 -4.49 -12.60 0.89
N ASN A 83 -4.32 -11.75 1.90
CA ASN A 83 -5.43 -11.11 2.57
C ASN A 83 -6.19 -10.19 1.60
N PRO A 84 -7.50 -10.38 1.37
CA PRO A 84 -8.28 -9.57 0.43
C PRO A 84 -8.25 -8.07 0.72
N SER A 85 -7.97 -7.67 1.97
CA SER A 85 -7.83 -6.26 2.34
C SER A 85 -6.62 -5.57 1.70
N MET A 86 -5.54 -6.32 1.40
CA MET A 86 -4.35 -5.79 0.69
C MET A 86 -4.73 -5.36 -0.72
N LYS A 87 -5.35 -6.27 -1.48
CA LYS A 87 -5.85 -5.99 -2.83
C LYS A 87 -6.88 -4.87 -2.84
N LYS A 88 -7.82 -4.86 -1.87
CA LYS A 88 -8.82 -3.78 -1.77
C LYS A 88 -8.17 -2.43 -1.56
N ALA A 89 -7.21 -2.32 -0.64
CA ALA A 89 -6.52 -1.06 -0.33
C ALA A 89 -5.71 -0.49 -1.50
N MET A 90 -5.38 -1.32 -2.50
CA MET A 90 -4.65 -0.92 -3.70
C MET A 90 -5.53 -0.58 -4.90
N LEU A 91 -6.83 -0.87 -4.86
CA LEU A 91 -7.72 -0.74 -6.03
C LEU A 91 -8.79 0.34 -5.84
N PHE A 92 -9.27 0.88 -6.96
CA PHE A 92 -10.36 1.86 -7.04
C PHE A 92 -11.64 1.19 -7.59
N PRO A 93 -12.40 0.44 -6.78
CA PRO A 93 -13.68 -0.12 -7.21
C PRO A 93 -14.73 0.97 -7.43
N GLN A 94 -15.74 0.66 -8.24
CA GLN A 94 -16.94 1.49 -8.44
C GLN A 94 -18.18 0.65 -8.07
N PRO A 95 -18.98 1.06 -7.07
CA PRO A 95 -18.78 2.23 -6.20
C PRO A 95 -17.59 2.06 -5.25
N ALA A 96 -17.05 3.19 -4.77
CA ALA A 96 -15.98 3.19 -3.78
C ALA A 96 -16.41 2.48 -2.49
N GLN A 97 -15.48 1.78 -1.85
CA GLN A 97 -15.71 0.98 -0.66
C GLN A 97 -14.76 1.38 0.47
N PRO A 98 -15.18 1.34 1.75
CA PRO A 98 -14.30 1.65 2.85
C PRO A 98 -12.99 0.88 2.80
N ARG A 99 -11.87 1.60 3.02
CA ARG A 99 -10.47 1.12 2.99
C ARG A 99 -9.92 0.79 1.61
N ASP A 100 -10.64 1.07 0.54
CA ASP A 100 -10.08 1.01 -0.81
C ASP A 100 -9.08 2.15 -1.08
N ALA A 101 -8.43 2.13 -2.25
CA ALA A 101 -7.43 3.13 -2.59
C ALA A 101 -8.01 4.57 -2.63
N PHE A 102 -9.29 4.73 -2.99
CA PHE A 102 -9.97 6.03 -2.92
C PHE A 102 -10.03 6.55 -1.49
N HIS A 103 -10.47 5.72 -0.55
CA HIS A 103 -10.51 6.08 0.86
C HIS A 103 -9.10 6.29 1.43
N GLN A 104 -8.08 5.55 0.97
CA GLN A 104 -6.71 5.80 1.42
C GLN A 104 -6.19 7.18 1.00
N ILE A 105 -6.52 7.62 -0.22
CA ILE A 105 -6.20 8.99 -0.66
C ILE A 105 -6.91 10.01 0.23
N LEU A 106 -8.22 9.85 0.48
CA LEU A 106 -8.96 10.79 1.33
C LEU A 106 -8.40 10.84 2.76
N ASN A 107 -8.10 9.69 3.37
CA ASN A 107 -7.43 9.60 4.67
C ASN A 107 -6.07 10.32 4.66
N GLY A 108 -5.30 10.19 3.58
CA GLY A 108 -4.02 10.87 3.41
C GLY A 108 -4.17 12.39 3.31
N LEU A 109 -5.14 12.86 2.53
CA LEU A 109 -5.42 14.30 2.33
C LEU A 109 -5.89 14.95 3.62
N ALA A 110 -6.84 14.34 4.33
CA ALA A 110 -7.38 14.91 5.56
C ALA A 110 -6.35 15.07 6.67
N ARG A 111 -5.28 14.27 6.68
CA ARG A 111 -4.17 14.45 7.63
C ARG A 111 -3.31 15.66 7.31
N LYS A 112 -3.29 16.12 6.06
CA LYS A 112 -2.49 17.26 5.59
C LYS A 112 -3.23 18.59 5.64
N LEU A 113 -4.57 18.56 5.65
CA LEU A 113 -5.38 19.76 5.68
C LEU A 113 -5.50 20.30 7.11
N PRO A 114 -5.52 21.64 7.31
CA PRO A 114 -5.78 22.23 8.61
C PRO A 114 -7.25 22.02 8.96
N HIS A 115 -7.53 20.93 9.67
CA HIS A 115 -8.86 20.62 10.17
C HIS A 115 -8.92 20.81 11.69
N SER A 116 -10.10 21.15 12.20
CA SER A 116 -10.37 21.03 13.63
C SER A 116 -10.20 19.57 14.05
N GLN A 117 -9.78 19.32 15.30
CA GLN A 117 -9.55 17.96 15.83
C GLN A 117 -10.75 17.01 15.70
N SER A 118 -11.95 17.56 15.47
CA SER A 118 -13.20 16.84 15.22
C SER A 118 -13.24 16.04 13.91
N VAL A 119 -12.29 16.23 12.99
CA VAL A 119 -12.24 15.54 11.67
C VAL A 119 -11.32 14.31 11.69
N TYR A 120 -10.55 14.10 12.76
CA TYR A 120 -9.72 12.91 12.94
C TYR A 120 -10.50 11.78 13.64
N LEU A 121 -10.06 10.53 13.45
CA LEU A 121 -10.58 9.39 14.22
C LEU A 121 -10.42 9.66 15.71
N GLN A 122 -11.51 9.62 16.45
CA GLN A 122 -11.43 9.70 17.91
C GLN A 122 -10.89 8.39 18.48
N PRO A 123 -10.26 8.40 19.68
CA PRO A 123 -9.80 7.18 20.33
C PRO A 123 -10.92 6.13 20.43
N GLY A 124 -10.71 4.96 19.80
CA GLY A 124 -11.68 3.87 19.74
C GLY A 124 -12.46 3.77 18.42
N GLU A 125 -12.41 4.79 17.57
CA GLU A 125 -13.00 4.74 16.24
C GLU A 125 -12.07 4.06 15.24
N LYS A 126 -12.65 3.24 14.37
CA LYS A 126 -11.92 2.50 13.33
C LYS A 126 -12.12 3.08 11.93
N ARG A 127 -13.06 4.01 11.75
CA ARG A 127 -13.49 4.52 10.42
C ARG A 127 -13.97 5.96 10.50
N LEU A 128 -13.43 6.82 9.63
CA LEU A 128 -13.98 8.15 9.37
C LEU A 128 -15.10 8.03 8.34
N ASN A 129 -16.23 8.68 8.60
CA ASN A 129 -17.34 8.76 7.66
C ASN A 129 -17.12 9.92 6.67
N TRP A 130 -16.33 9.67 5.63
CA TRP A 130 -16.06 10.64 4.57
C TRP A 130 -17.30 11.07 3.78
N THR A 131 -18.39 10.30 3.85
CA THR A 131 -19.67 10.63 3.22
C THR A 131 -20.56 11.54 4.06
N ALA A 132 -20.23 11.78 5.32
CA ALA A 132 -20.95 12.71 6.19
C ALA A 132 -20.31 14.12 6.15
N GLY A 133 -19.84 14.56 4.98
CA GLY A 133 -19.38 15.93 4.79
C GLY A 133 -20.41 16.94 5.35
N PRO A 134 -19.98 18.16 5.73
CA PRO A 134 -20.90 19.14 6.29
C PRO A 134 -22.11 19.30 5.37
N ILE A 135 -23.29 19.52 5.95
CA ILE A 135 -24.57 19.56 5.20
C ILE A 135 -24.51 20.55 4.01
N GLY A 136 -23.65 21.57 4.07
CA GLY A 136 -23.41 22.52 2.98
C GLY A 136 -22.58 22.00 1.79
N ASP A 137 -21.82 20.92 1.95
CA ASP A 137 -21.05 20.26 0.88
C ASP A 137 -21.91 19.24 0.11
N LEU A 138 -23.08 18.87 0.64
CA LEU A 138 -24.07 18.08 -0.07
C LEU A 138 -24.70 18.96 -1.16
N LYS A 139 -24.25 18.81 -2.39
CA LYS A 139 -24.93 19.40 -3.55
C LYS A 139 -26.38 18.88 -3.59
N PRO A 140 -27.38 19.74 -3.87
CA PRO A 140 -28.80 19.40 -3.75
C PRO A 140 -29.33 18.52 -4.89
N TRP A 141 -28.47 17.79 -5.61
CA TRP A 141 -28.85 16.95 -6.74
C TRP A 141 -28.35 15.52 -6.59
#